data_AF-A0A1X1W212-F1
#
_entry.id   AF-A0A1X1W212-F1
#
_cell.length_a   1.000
_cell.length_b   1.000
_cell.length_c   1.000
_cell.angle_alpha   90.00
_cell.angle_beta   90.00
_cell.angle_gamma   90.00
#
_symmetry.space_group_name_H-M   'P 1'
#
loop_
_entity.id
_entity.type
_entity.pdbx_description
1 polymer ?
#
loop_
_entity_poly.entity_id
_entity_poly.type
_entity_poly.pdbx_seq_one_letter_code
_entity_poly.pdbx_strand_id
1 'polypeptide(L)'
;MTDEHPFGNEVGELVDVVYALRTFVIRGGQPQSVVMDAGHWDEQGQCTATCLAPTEEGVPPHEAPGEHCRCGIYGTFTLRTLRRQYGAQARWIVAVIQCEGSGSRGPKGIRAARATVVAFWCPQPEKDDEDHEDDIAVCLERFPHARQYHSDLAMALAYRLGA
;
A
#
# COMPACT_ATOMS: atom_id res chain seq x y z
N MET A 1 28.61 4.47 6.89
CA MET A 1 27.19 4.60 7.29
C MET A 1 26.42 3.71 6.35
N THR A 2 25.95 2.56 6.83
CA THR A 2 25.20 1.59 6.03
C THR A 2 23.80 2.11 5.79
N ASP A 3 23.45 2.24 4.51
CA ASP A 3 22.17 2.73 4.01
C ASP A 3 21.09 1.65 4.19
N GLU A 4 20.70 1.39 5.44
CA GLU A 4 19.69 0.39 5.77
C GLU A 4 18.30 0.88 5.34
N HIS A 5 17.82 0.34 4.21
CA HIS A 5 16.49 0.62 3.71
C HIS A 5 15.44 0.19 4.76
N PRO A 6 14.44 1.02 5.07
CA PRO A 6 13.49 0.78 6.17
C PRO A 6 12.65 -0.50 6.03
N PHE A 7 12.67 -1.13 4.85
CA PHE A 7 11.92 -2.32 4.47
C PHE A 7 12.81 -3.55 4.21
N GLY A 8 14.11 -3.48 4.52
CA GLY A 8 15.09 -4.55 4.26
C GLY A 8 15.56 -4.59 2.80
N ASN A 9 16.86 -4.86 2.60
CA ASN A 9 17.49 -4.97 1.28
C ASN A 9 17.57 -6.42 0.76
N GLU A 10 17.48 -7.40 1.64
CA GLU A 10 17.59 -8.83 1.30
C GLU A 10 16.23 -9.38 0.85
N VAL A 11 16.15 -9.93 -0.35
CA VAL A 11 14.99 -10.69 -0.82
C VAL A 11 15.07 -12.06 -0.16
N GLY A 12 14.18 -12.32 0.82
CA GLY A 12 14.26 -13.48 1.69
C GLY A 12 12.92 -14.18 1.81
N GLU A 13 12.90 -15.44 1.35
CA GLU A 13 11.80 -16.43 1.39
C GLU A 13 10.43 -16.02 0.81
N LEU A 14 9.68 -17.02 0.34
CA LEU A 14 8.25 -16.87 0.03
C LEU A 14 7.58 -16.31 1.28
N VAL A 15 7.06 -15.08 1.18
CA VAL A 15 6.34 -14.51 2.32
C VAL A 15 5.01 -15.26 2.41
N ASP A 16 4.77 -15.93 3.54
CA ASP A 16 3.40 -16.30 3.96
C ASP A 16 2.49 -15.08 3.80
N VAL A 17 1.17 -15.27 3.68
CA VAL A 17 0.22 -14.16 3.58
C VAL A 17 0.46 -13.15 4.71
N VAL A 18 0.97 -11.96 4.37
CA VAL A 18 1.30 -10.90 5.33
C VAL A 18 0.40 -9.70 5.09
N TYR A 19 -0.30 -9.27 6.13
CA TYR A 19 -1.04 -8.01 6.10
C TYR A 19 -0.12 -6.83 6.41
N ALA A 20 -0.34 -5.72 5.72
CA ALA A 20 0.32 -4.45 5.98
C ALA A 20 -0.62 -3.28 5.68
N LEU A 21 -0.27 -2.08 6.16
CA LEU A 21 -1.00 -0.84 5.94
C LEU A 21 -0.39 -0.06 4.79
N ARG A 22 -1.26 0.47 3.93
CA ARG A 22 -0.91 1.43 2.88
C ARG A 22 -1.91 2.57 2.90
N THR A 23 -1.52 3.72 2.36
CA THR A 23 -2.43 4.86 2.16
C THR A 23 -2.56 5.21 0.69
N PHE A 24 -3.75 5.68 0.33
CA PHE A 24 -4.12 6.10 -1.02
C PHE A 24 -4.63 7.54 -1.03
N VAL A 25 -4.59 8.13 -2.21
CA VAL A 25 -5.32 9.34 -2.57
C VAL A 25 -6.08 9.06 -3.86
N ILE A 26 -7.30 9.58 -4.01
CA ILE A 26 -8.02 9.48 -5.28
C ILE A 26 -7.55 10.60 -6.20
N ARG A 27 -7.17 10.23 -7.43
CA ARG A 27 -6.80 11.18 -8.48
C ARG A 27 -7.32 10.68 -9.82
N GLY A 28 -8.06 11.53 -10.53
CA GLY A 28 -8.69 11.15 -11.80
C GLY A 28 -9.62 9.94 -11.65
N GLY A 29 -10.33 9.83 -10.52
CA GLY A 29 -11.24 8.71 -10.22
C GLY A 29 -10.54 7.39 -9.90
N GLN A 30 -9.25 7.40 -9.55
CA GLN A 30 -8.46 6.20 -9.29
C GLN A 30 -7.72 6.28 -7.95
N PRO A 31 -7.67 5.20 -7.16
CA PRO A 31 -6.80 5.13 -6.00
C PRO A 31 -5.35 5.07 -6.46
N GLN A 32 -4.57 6.05 -6.03
CA GLN A 32 -3.15 6.17 -6.34
C GLN A 32 -2.30 6.12 -5.09
N SER A 33 -1.07 5.66 -5.26
CA SER A 33 -0.05 5.75 -4.22
C SER A 33 0.28 7.22 -3.95
N VAL A 34 0.33 7.61 -2.69
CA VAL A 34 0.67 8.98 -2.29
C VAL A 34 2.08 9.42 -2.76
N VAL A 35 3.00 8.47 -2.91
CA VAL A 35 4.42 8.74 -3.28
C VAL A 35 4.68 8.69 -4.78
N MET A 36 3.86 7.94 -5.53
CA MET A 36 4.07 7.76 -6.96
C MET A 36 2.73 7.83 -7.67
N ASP A 37 2.63 8.80 -8.57
CA ASP A 37 1.48 9.04 -9.41
C ASP A 37 1.42 7.97 -10.49
N ALA A 38 0.67 6.91 -10.21
CA ALA A 38 0.35 5.87 -11.17
C ALA A 38 -0.79 4.99 -10.65
N GLY A 39 -1.75 4.69 -11.54
CA GLY A 39 -2.84 3.75 -11.31
C GLY A 39 -2.36 2.30 -11.40
N HIS A 40 -1.47 1.90 -10.49
CA HIS A 40 -0.91 0.53 -10.45
C HIS A 40 -1.86 -0.50 -9.85
N TRP A 41 -2.92 -0.04 -9.19
CA TRP A 41 -3.95 -0.88 -8.60
C TRP A 41 -5.09 -1.04 -9.60
N ASP A 42 -5.40 -2.28 -9.95
CA ASP A 42 -6.47 -2.58 -10.89
C ASP A 42 -7.87 -2.43 -10.24
N GLU A 43 -8.89 -2.71 -11.04
CA GLU A 43 -10.30 -2.55 -10.65
C GLU A 43 -10.75 -3.58 -9.58
N GLN A 44 -9.90 -4.54 -9.25
CA GLN A 44 -10.11 -5.54 -8.20
C GLN A 44 -9.31 -5.22 -6.94
N GLY A 45 -8.64 -4.07 -6.90
CA GLY A 45 -7.77 -3.68 -5.81
C GLY A 45 -6.50 -4.51 -5.74
N GLN A 46 -6.04 -5.06 -6.86
CA GLN A 46 -4.80 -5.83 -6.93
C GLN A 46 -3.69 -5.00 -7.54
N CYS A 47 -2.46 -5.22 -7.08
CA CYS A 47 -1.26 -4.61 -7.62
C CYS A 47 -0.20 -5.68 -7.79
N THR A 48 0.46 -5.69 -8.94
CA THR A 48 1.69 -6.46 -9.19
C THR A 48 2.83 -5.48 -9.38
N ALA A 49 3.90 -5.66 -8.63
CA ALA A 49 5.08 -4.80 -8.72
C ALA A 49 5.76 -4.99 -10.07
N THR A 50 6.02 -3.87 -10.73
CA THR A 50 6.87 -3.81 -11.92
C THR A 50 8.10 -2.97 -11.59
N CYS A 51 9.24 -3.35 -12.16
CA CYS A 51 10.41 -2.50 -12.03
C CYS A 51 10.20 -1.23 -12.87
N LEU A 52 10.51 -0.07 -12.30
CA LEU A 52 10.44 1.24 -12.97
C LEU A 52 11.80 1.69 -13.52
N ALA A 53 12.89 1.08 -13.03
CA ALA A 53 14.25 1.26 -13.53
C ALA A 53 14.56 0.63 -14.92
N PRO A 54 13.72 -0.20 -15.60
CA PRO A 54 13.96 -0.60 -16.99
C PRO A 54 13.92 0.58 -17.97
N THR A 55 13.63 1.79 -17.48
CA THR A 55 13.72 3.05 -18.24
C THR A 55 15.15 3.62 -18.27
N GLU A 56 16.09 3.09 -17.46
CA GLU A 56 17.51 3.46 -17.48
C GLU A 56 18.28 2.60 -18.51
N GLU A 57 19.06 3.24 -19.37
CA GLU A 57 19.82 2.59 -20.43
C GLU A 57 20.85 1.58 -19.86
N GLY A 58 20.78 0.33 -20.31
CA GLY A 58 21.71 -0.73 -19.90
C GLY A 58 21.28 -1.57 -18.69
N VAL A 59 20.12 -1.30 -18.09
CA VAL A 59 19.55 -2.15 -17.03
C VAL A 59 18.66 -3.23 -17.65
N PRO A 60 18.98 -4.54 -17.54
CA PRO A 60 18.13 -5.58 -18.06
C PRO A 60 16.79 -5.64 -17.29
N PRO A 61 15.68 -6.00 -17.96
CA PRO A 61 14.42 -6.27 -17.29
C PRO A 61 14.60 -7.30 -16.17
N HIS A 62 13.99 -7.05 -15.02
CA HIS A 62 14.01 -7.96 -13.89
C HIS A 62 12.69 -7.87 -13.11
N GLU A 63 12.38 -8.93 -12.37
CA GLU A 63 11.20 -8.99 -11.51
C GLU A 63 11.34 -8.04 -10.32
N ALA A 64 10.22 -7.46 -9.88
CA ALA A 64 10.16 -6.63 -8.69
C ALA A 64 9.35 -7.35 -7.59
N PRO A 65 9.85 -7.44 -6.35
CA PRO A 65 11.19 -7.04 -5.90
C PRO A 65 12.25 -8.09 -6.30
N GLY A 66 13.37 -7.62 -6.85
CA GLY A 66 14.60 -8.39 -7.07
C GLY A 66 15.71 -7.99 -6.11
N GLU A 67 16.79 -8.78 -6.07
CA GLU A 67 17.92 -8.65 -5.12
C GLU A 67 18.57 -7.25 -5.12
N HIS A 68 18.60 -6.58 -6.27
CA HIS A 68 19.14 -5.23 -6.43
C HIS A 68 18.09 -4.23 -6.92
N CYS A 69 16.82 -4.61 -6.89
CA CYS A 69 15.70 -3.76 -7.25
C CYS A 69 15.20 -3.02 -6.02
N ARG A 70 14.84 -1.74 -6.14
CA ARG A 70 14.09 -1.01 -5.09
C ARG A 70 12.60 -0.88 -5.40
N CYS A 71 12.14 -1.40 -6.53
CA CYS A 71 10.73 -1.43 -6.86
C CYS A 71 10.02 -2.55 -6.09
N GLY A 72 8.74 -2.34 -5.81
CA GLY A 72 7.95 -3.25 -5.01
C GLY A 72 6.75 -2.54 -4.39
N ILE A 73 5.82 -3.33 -3.85
CA ILE A 73 4.67 -2.81 -3.15
C ILE A 73 5.02 -2.66 -1.68
N TYR A 74 5.14 -1.42 -1.24
CA TYR A 74 5.45 -1.07 0.14
C TYR A 74 4.21 -1.03 1.04
N GLY A 75 4.33 -1.59 2.24
CA GLY A 75 3.35 -1.48 3.32
C GLY A 75 4.04 -1.34 4.68
N THR A 76 3.32 -0.79 5.66
CA THR A 76 3.84 -0.59 7.03
C THR A 76 3.05 -1.44 8.03
N PHE A 77 3.66 -1.88 9.13
CA PHE A 77 2.96 -2.77 10.09
C PHE A 77 2.14 -2.05 11.17
N THR A 78 2.18 -0.72 11.22
CA THR A 78 1.50 0.05 12.28
C THR A 78 0.96 1.37 11.75
N LEU A 79 -0.21 1.80 12.24
CA LEU A 79 -0.78 3.11 11.91
C LEU A 79 0.18 4.23 12.31
N ARG A 80 0.88 4.10 13.45
CA ARG A 80 1.95 5.03 13.85
C ARG A 80 3.04 5.18 12.78
N THR A 81 3.55 4.08 12.22
CA THR A 81 4.57 4.14 11.16
C THR A 81 4.00 4.77 9.89
N LEU A 82 2.79 4.39 9.48
CA LEU A 82 2.11 4.96 8.31
C LEU A 82 1.96 6.49 8.44
N ARG A 83 1.41 6.95 9.57
CA ARG A 83 1.19 8.37 9.85
C ARG A 83 2.50 9.14 10.00
N ARG A 84 3.54 8.54 10.57
CA ARG A 84 4.88 9.17 10.62
C ARG A 84 5.46 9.35 9.22
N GLN A 85 5.22 8.41 8.32
CA GLN A 85 5.77 8.44 6.96
C GLN A 85 5.02 9.42 6.04
N TYR A 86 3.69 9.50 6.15
CA TYR A 86 2.85 10.24 5.21
C TYR A 86 2.08 11.42 5.81
N GLY A 87 2.16 11.63 7.13
CA GLY A 87 1.56 12.78 7.82
C GLY A 87 0.08 12.94 7.52
N ALA A 88 -0.28 14.12 7.00
CA ALA A 88 -1.66 14.47 6.64
C ALA A 88 -2.23 13.60 5.51
N GLN A 89 -1.39 13.06 4.62
CA GLN A 89 -1.85 12.26 3.48
C GLN A 89 -2.40 10.90 3.93
N ALA A 90 -1.89 10.34 5.04
CA ALA A 90 -2.41 9.11 5.64
C ALA A 90 -3.75 9.28 6.39
N ARG A 91 -4.34 10.47 6.38
CA ARG A 91 -5.61 10.73 7.09
C ARG A 91 -6.86 10.40 6.28
N TRP A 92 -6.72 10.25 4.96
CA TRP A 92 -7.86 10.14 4.05
C TRP A 92 -8.22 8.69 3.77
N ILE A 93 -7.33 7.92 3.14
CA ILE A 93 -7.61 6.52 2.83
C ILE A 93 -6.50 5.67 3.41
N VAL A 94 -6.83 4.87 4.41
CA VAL A 94 -5.93 3.84 4.97
C VAL A 94 -6.48 2.48 4.58
N ALA A 95 -5.63 1.65 3.98
CA ALA A 95 -6.00 0.33 3.52
C ALA A 95 -5.13 -0.73 4.16
N VAL A 96 -5.72 -1.89 4.41
CA VAL A 96 -4.99 -3.14 4.64
C VAL A 96 -4.76 -3.80 3.30
N ILE A 97 -3.49 -4.09 3.03
CA ILE A 97 -3.06 -4.86 1.87
C ILE A 97 -2.62 -6.25 2.31
N GLN A 98 -3.14 -7.27 1.65
CA GLN A 98 -2.64 -8.64 1.72
C GLN A 98 -1.45 -8.75 0.77
N CYS A 99 -0.25 -8.97 1.30
CA CYS A 99 0.98 -9.08 0.53
C CYS A 99 1.31 -10.55 0.26
N GLU A 100 1.74 -10.84 -0.97
CA GLU A 100 2.06 -12.19 -1.43
C GLU A 100 3.28 -12.21 -2.35
N GLY A 101 3.87 -13.40 -2.50
CA GLY A 101 4.98 -13.66 -3.41
C GLY A 101 6.35 -13.37 -2.78
N SER A 102 7.35 -13.11 -3.64
CA SER A 102 8.67 -12.71 -3.19
C SER A 102 8.62 -11.33 -2.51
N GLY A 103 9.43 -11.15 -1.49
CA GLY A 103 9.44 -9.91 -0.74
C GLY A 103 10.63 -9.76 0.20
N SER A 104 10.67 -8.60 0.84
CA SER A 104 11.55 -8.34 1.97
C SER A 104 10.72 -7.77 3.11
N ARG A 105 10.93 -8.31 4.32
CA ARG A 105 10.28 -7.86 5.54
C ARG A 105 11.31 -7.13 6.40
N GLY A 106 11.16 -5.83 6.52
CA GLY A 106 11.95 -5.00 7.42
C GLY A 106 11.25 -4.77 8.77
N PRO A 107 11.94 -4.13 9.72
CA PRO A 107 11.37 -3.83 11.05
C PRO A 107 10.18 -2.85 10.98
N LYS A 108 10.07 -2.05 9.91
CA LYS A 108 9.01 -1.02 9.77
C LYS A 108 7.86 -1.46 8.88
N GLY A 109 8.05 -2.49 8.06
CA GLY A 109 7.09 -2.85 7.03
C GLY A 109 7.58 -3.92 6.08
N ILE A 110 6.94 -4.00 4.93
CA ILE A 110 7.18 -5.00 3.90
C ILE A 110 7.34 -4.34 2.54
N ARG A 111 8.09 -5.02 1.67
CA ARG A 111 8.11 -4.83 0.23
C ARG A 111 7.73 -6.14 -0.44
N ALA A 112 6.66 -6.16 -1.22
CA ALA A 112 6.11 -7.38 -1.81
C ALA A 112 5.99 -7.30 -3.35
N ALA A 113 5.98 -8.47 -4.00
CA ALA A 113 5.75 -8.62 -5.44
C ALA A 113 4.28 -8.39 -5.81
N ARG A 114 3.35 -8.84 -4.98
CA ARG A 114 1.92 -8.72 -5.21
C ARG A 114 1.22 -8.26 -3.96
N ALA A 115 0.15 -7.50 -4.13
CA ALA A 115 -0.72 -7.15 -3.03
C ALA A 115 -2.17 -6.95 -3.47
N THR A 116 -3.10 -7.24 -2.55
CA THR A 116 -4.53 -7.02 -2.75
C THR A 116 -5.08 -6.19 -1.60
N VAL A 117 -5.88 -5.16 -1.89
CA VAL A 117 -6.62 -4.42 -0.86
C VAL A 117 -7.72 -5.31 -0.31
N VAL A 118 -7.68 -5.60 0.99
CA VAL A 118 -8.65 -6.48 1.67
C VAL A 118 -9.51 -5.77 2.70
N ALA A 119 -9.10 -4.58 3.12
CA ALA A 119 -9.92 -3.68 3.92
C ALA A 119 -9.48 -2.24 3.71
N PHE A 120 -10.39 -1.30 3.95
CA PHE A 120 -10.05 0.11 3.98
C PHE A 120 -10.87 0.85 5.03
N TRP A 121 -10.32 1.98 5.45
CA TRP A 121 -10.95 2.99 6.28
C TRP A 121 -10.81 4.32 5.55
N CYS A 122 -11.94 5.02 5.46
CA CYS A 122 -12.01 6.43 5.14
C CYS A 122 -12.73 7.14 6.30
N PRO A 123 -12.33 8.37 6.67
CA PRO A 123 -13.14 9.22 7.54
C PRO A 123 -14.58 9.30 7.05
N GLN A 124 -15.51 9.59 7.94
CA GLN A 124 -16.81 10.07 7.45
C GLN A 124 -16.60 11.49 6.92
N PRO A 125 -17.20 11.82 5.77
CA PRO A 125 -17.19 13.18 5.26
C PRO A 125 -17.84 14.11 6.29
N GLU A 126 -17.36 15.36 6.37
CA GLU A 126 -18.12 16.39 7.06
C GLU A 126 -19.41 16.69 6.28
N LYS A 127 -20.40 17.26 6.96
CA LYS A 127 -21.63 17.66 6.28
C LYS A 127 -21.28 18.66 5.18
N ASP A 128 -21.65 18.35 3.94
CA ASP A 128 -21.39 19.13 2.72
C ASP A 128 -19.97 18.95 2.09
N ASP A 129 -19.25 17.87 2.43
CA ASP A 129 -17.98 17.47 1.77
C ASP A 129 -18.22 16.43 0.65
N GLU A 130 -18.78 16.89 -0.47
CA GLU A 130 -19.15 16.06 -1.63
C GLU A 130 -17.94 15.32 -2.24
N ASP A 131 -16.77 15.97 -2.31
CA ASP A 131 -15.54 15.38 -2.84
C ASP A 131 -15.13 14.12 -2.04
N HIS A 132 -15.31 14.15 -0.71
CA HIS A 132 -14.97 13.02 0.14
C HIS A 132 -16.00 11.88 0.06
N GLU A 133 -17.28 12.19 -0.17
CA GLU A 133 -18.30 11.18 -0.45
C GLU A 133 -17.94 10.41 -1.73
N ASP A 134 -17.53 11.12 -2.78
CA ASP A 134 -17.07 10.54 -4.04
C ASP A 134 -15.82 9.66 -3.83
N ASP A 135 -14.86 10.08 -3.00
CA ASP A 135 -13.68 9.26 -2.67
C ASP A 135 -14.04 7.92 -2.05
N ILE A 136 -15.05 7.89 -1.17
CA ILE A 136 -15.56 6.65 -0.57
C ILE A 136 -16.23 5.77 -1.63
N ALA A 137 -17.04 6.36 -2.50
CA ALA A 137 -17.70 5.64 -3.58
C ALA A 137 -16.68 5.01 -4.55
N VAL A 138 -15.63 5.74 -4.91
CA VAL A 138 -14.51 5.22 -5.72
C VAL A 138 -13.80 4.07 -5.00
N CYS A 139 -13.55 4.17 -3.70
CA CYS A 139 -12.95 3.06 -2.94
C CYS A 139 -13.83 1.80 -2.95
N LEU A 140 -15.14 1.95 -2.80
CA LEU A 140 -16.09 0.84 -2.86
C LEU A 140 -16.12 0.18 -4.24
N GLU A 141 -16.05 0.98 -5.31
CA GLU A 141 -16.00 0.48 -6.69
C GLU A 141 -14.68 -0.24 -7.00
N ARG A 142 -13.55 0.36 -6.64
CA ARG A 142 -12.22 -0.14 -7.00
C ARG A 142 -11.68 -1.20 -6.06
N PHE A 143 -12.25 -1.33 -4.86
CA PHE A 143 -11.93 -2.39 -3.90
C PHE A 143 -13.16 -3.23 -3.58
N PRO A 144 -13.77 -3.90 -4.59
CA PRO A 144 -15.09 -4.53 -4.44
C PRO A 144 -15.12 -5.70 -3.44
N HIS A 145 -13.95 -6.24 -3.09
CA HIS A 145 -13.80 -7.31 -2.12
C HIS A 145 -13.24 -6.83 -0.77
N ALA A 146 -12.90 -5.55 -0.65
CA ALA A 146 -12.36 -5.00 0.57
C ALA A 146 -13.49 -4.68 1.56
N ARG A 147 -13.25 -5.02 2.83
CA ARG A 147 -14.16 -4.63 3.91
C ARG A 147 -13.94 -3.15 4.28
N GLN A 148 -14.99 -2.34 4.20
CA GLN A 148 -14.96 -0.99 4.74
C GLN A 148 -15.06 -1.00 6.28
N TYR A 149 -14.29 -0.13 6.92
CA TYR A 149 -14.33 0.15 8.35
C TYR A 149 -14.59 1.65 8.60
N HIS A 150 -15.27 1.97 9.69
CA HIS A 150 -15.46 3.36 10.16
C HIS A 150 -14.38 3.80 11.17
N SER A 151 -13.52 2.88 11.60
CA SER A 151 -12.38 3.16 12.48
C SER A 151 -11.13 2.48 11.95
N ASP A 152 -10.08 3.26 11.71
CA ASP A 152 -8.77 2.75 11.31
C ASP A 152 -8.15 1.86 12.39
N LEU A 153 -8.35 2.18 13.67
CA LEU A 153 -7.91 1.36 14.79
C LEU A 153 -8.62 -0.01 14.78
N ALA A 154 -9.95 -0.03 14.63
CA ALA A 154 -10.68 -1.29 14.55
C ALA A 154 -10.24 -2.14 13.35
N MET A 155 -9.99 -1.50 12.21
CA MET A 155 -9.44 -2.15 11.02
C MET A 155 -8.05 -2.74 11.30
N ALA A 156 -7.11 -1.95 11.83
CA ALA A 156 -5.75 -2.42 12.12
C ALA A 156 -5.77 -3.62 13.09
N LEU A 157 -6.57 -3.55 14.16
CA LEU A 157 -6.70 -4.64 15.13
C LEU A 157 -7.26 -5.92 14.51
N ALA A 158 -8.24 -5.83 13.61
CA ALA A 158 -8.84 -6.98 12.94
C ALA A 158 -7.81 -7.81 12.13
N TYR A 159 -6.76 -7.16 11.63
CA TYR A 159 -5.67 -7.78 10.88
C TYR A 159 -4.37 -7.94 11.68
N ARG A 160 -4.43 -7.79 13.01
CA ARG A 160 -3.28 -7.89 13.93
C ARG A 160 -2.14 -6.91 13.60
N LEU A 161 -2.50 -5.73 13.08
CA LEU A 161 -1.60 -4.63 12.81
C LEU A 161 -1.56 -3.68 14.02
N GLY A 162 -0.43 -3.01 14.24
CA GLY A 162 -0.29 -2.10 15.37
C GLY A 162 -1.00 -0.75 15.16
N ALA A 163 -1.37 -0.12 16.27
CA ALA A 163 -1.83 1.27 16.29
C ALA A 163 -0.70 2.29 16.06
#